data_AF-A0AA43KXQ3-F1
#
_entry.id   AF-A0AA43KXQ3-F1
#
_cell.length_a   1.000
_cell.length_b   1.000
_cell.length_c   1.000
_cell.angle_alpha   90.00
_cell.angle_beta   90.00
_cell.angle_gamma   90.00
#
_symmetry.space_group_name_H-M   'P 1'
#
loop_
_entity.id
_entity.type
_entity.pdbx_description
1 polymer ?
#
loop_
_entity_poly.entity_id
_entity_poly.type
_entity_poly.pdbx_seq_one_letter_code
_entity_poly.pdbx_strand_id
1 'polypeptide(L)'
;MKCKLCNEKEADQTGSHITSAFLLASQIGKRGEENGYLITTNPEQDYSKNQGDTGIKEDFILCRGCEKRLGVVESIYATEITQKIEDEKYEQNFERIDFENGHYKLNCKKISSIAFQLLIQSNIWRASISKQPVYAHFQLSPELEERLRFNLDLFLPTYMNNKISQSEKDWIKMIEACKDIFDCIPLATIKAEKIENKDATFEFFDNLSKNPYHIILNEYVIYLFNNSLDWYDDFFELKDEFILNEIINDVPEKAIITIISNERYMQIVEKIRDLAVKQRIKKIEKQCIKELLSKGVQITPDVLKQMVIEKVNEIKM
;
A
#
# COMPACT_ATOMS: atom_id res chain seq x y z
N MET A 1 -21.88 -8.37 -12.20
CA MET A 1 -21.02 -7.17 -12.42
C MET A 1 -19.84 -7.59 -13.29
N LYS A 2 -19.27 -6.72 -14.14
CA LYS A 2 -18.08 -7.09 -14.93
C LYS A 2 -16.82 -7.01 -14.06
N CYS A 3 -15.85 -7.89 -14.34
CA CYS A 3 -14.50 -7.84 -13.75
C CYS A 3 -13.88 -6.48 -14.03
N LYS A 4 -13.43 -5.78 -12.97
CA LYS A 4 -12.85 -4.44 -13.11
C LYS A 4 -11.51 -4.42 -13.83
N LEU A 5 -10.77 -5.54 -13.85
CA LEU A 5 -9.48 -5.61 -14.52
C LEU A 5 -9.64 -5.80 -16.04
N CYS A 6 -10.28 -6.89 -16.47
CA CYS A 6 -10.38 -7.21 -17.89
C CYS A 6 -11.61 -6.61 -18.59
N ASN A 7 -12.62 -6.11 -17.86
CA ASN A 7 -13.87 -5.56 -18.42
C ASN A 7 -14.68 -6.49 -19.37
N GLU A 8 -14.30 -7.77 -19.44
CA GLU A 8 -14.89 -8.77 -20.33
C GLU A 8 -15.76 -9.78 -19.58
N LYS A 9 -15.18 -10.44 -18.57
CA LYS A 9 -15.81 -11.55 -17.85
C LYS A 9 -16.63 -11.05 -16.66
N GLU A 10 -17.56 -11.87 -16.19
CA GLU A 10 -18.24 -11.63 -14.92
C GLU A 10 -17.24 -11.65 -13.76
N ALA A 11 -17.39 -10.72 -12.82
CA ALA A 11 -16.62 -10.69 -11.59
C ALA A 11 -17.19 -11.75 -10.62
N ASP A 12 -16.62 -12.94 -10.64
CA ASP A 12 -17.10 -14.13 -9.92
C ASP A 12 -16.17 -14.54 -8.75
N GLN A 13 -15.10 -13.79 -8.49
CA GLN A 13 -14.19 -14.03 -7.38
C GLN A 13 -14.73 -13.41 -6.09
N THR A 14 -14.78 -14.19 -5.01
CA THR A 14 -15.07 -13.71 -3.65
C THR A 14 -13.78 -13.63 -2.82
N GLY A 15 -13.75 -12.74 -1.83
CA GLY A 15 -12.64 -12.55 -0.90
C GLY A 15 -11.34 -12.15 -1.59
N SER A 16 -11.41 -11.38 -2.67
CA SER A 16 -10.22 -10.89 -3.37
C SER A 16 -9.49 -9.93 -2.42
N HIS A 17 -8.21 -10.17 -2.14
CA HIS A 17 -7.45 -9.24 -1.30
C HIS A 17 -7.17 -7.96 -2.09
N ILE A 18 -7.31 -6.81 -1.43
CA ILE A 18 -7.02 -5.51 -2.04
C ILE A 18 -5.51 -5.29 -2.14
N THR A 19 -4.77 -5.66 -1.09
CA THR A 19 -3.31 -5.74 -1.09
C THR A 19 -2.85 -7.20 -1.11
N SER A 20 -1.64 -7.47 -1.59
CA SER A 20 -1.13 -8.83 -1.75
C SER A 20 -1.04 -9.54 -0.40
N ALA A 21 -1.62 -10.74 -0.31
CA ALA A 21 -1.78 -11.45 0.96
C ALA A 21 -0.45 -11.72 1.70
N PHE A 22 0.67 -11.87 0.97
CA PHE A 22 1.97 -12.08 1.59
C PHE A 22 2.52 -10.82 2.30
N LEU A 23 2.14 -9.62 1.85
CA LEU A 23 2.50 -8.36 2.52
C LEU A 23 1.72 -8.22 3.83
N LEU A 24 0.47 -8.69 3.83
CA LEU A 24 -0.43 -8.68 4.99
C LEU A 24 -0.06 -9.72 6.04
N ALA A 25 0.38 -10.91 5.62
CA ALA A 25 0.64 -12.02 6.53
C ALA A 25 1.68 -11.70 7.62
N SER A 26 2.60 -10.79 7.34
CA SER A 26 3.56 -10.31 8.35
C SER A 26 2.99 -9.30 9.33
N GLN A 27 1.89 -8.62 8.99
CA GLN A 27 1.29 -7.56 9.78
C GLN A 27 0.11 -8.07 10.64
N ILE A 28 -0.79 -8.87 10.05
CA ILE A 28 -1.99 -9.36 10.73
C ILE A 28 -1.90 -10.83 11.12
N GLY A 29 -0.82 -11.52 10.77
CA GLY A 29 -0.65 -12.94 11.08
C GLY A 29 -1.09 -13.89 9.96
N LYS A 30 -1.08 -15.19 10.26
CA LYS A 30 -1.32 -16.24 9.25
C LYS A 30 -2.80 -16.43 8.98
N ARG A 31 -3.08 -17.10 7.86
CA ARG A 31 -4.44 -17.42 7.44
C ARG A 31 -5.22 -18.19 8.51
N GLY A 32 -6.35 -17.64 8.95
CA GLY A 32 -7.21 -18.19 10.01
C GLY A 32 -6.82 -17.80 11.44
N GLU A 33 -5.73 -17.05 11.61
CA GLU A 33 -5.24 -16.54 12.89
C GLU A 33 -5.04 -15.01 12.84
N GLU A 34 -5.76 -14.33 11.93
CA GLU A 34 -5.54 -12.93 11.66
C GLU A 34 -5.99 -12.02 12.82
N ASN A 35 -5.10 -11.12 13.25
CA ASN A 35 -5.35 -10.04 14.19
C ASN A 35 -5.20 -8.69 13.47
N GLY A 36 -6.31 -8.17 12.95
CA GLY A 36 -6.36 -6.89 12.24
C GLY A 36 -7.16 -5.85 13.01
N TYR A 37 -6.63 -4.64 13.14
CA TYR A 37 -7.28 -3.53 13.82
C TYR A 37 -7.41 -2.33 12.88
N LEU A 38 -8.61 -1.77 12.80
CA LEU A 38 -8.86 -0.59 11.98
C LEU A 38 -8.65 0.68 12.79
N ILE A 39 -7.62 1.45 12.43
CA ILE A 39 -7.37 2.76 13.03
C ILE A 39 -8.20 3.80 12.27
N THR A 40 -9.13 4.45 12.96
CA THR A 40 -10.00 5.46 12.35
C THR A 40 -10.03 6.74 13.17
N THR A 41 -10.47 7.82 12.53
CA THR A 41 -10.76 9.07 13.24
C THR A 41 -12.19 9.08 13.82
N ASN A 42 -12.93 7.96 13.78
CA ASN A 42 -14.26 7.88 14.37
C ASN A 42 -14.17 7.88 15.91
N PRO A 43 -14.77 8.85 16.62
CA PRO A 43 -14.84 8.86 18.07
C PRO A 43 -15.38 7.56 18.68
N GLU A 44 -16.33 6.92 18.01
CA GLU A 44 -17.08 5.76 18.51
C GLU A 44 -16.42 4.41 18.17
N GLN A 45 -15.25 4.41 17.53
CA GLN A 45 -14.52 3.17 17.20
C GLN A 45 -14.07 2.45 18.48
N ASP A 46 -14.40 1.16 18.55
CA ASP A 46 -13.94 0.22 19.57
C ASP A 46 -12.65 -0.46 19.08
N TYR A 47 -11.52 -0.20 19.76
CA TYR A 47 -10.21 -0.70 19.36
C TYR A 47 -9.90 -2.08 19.91
N SER A 48 -10.72 -2.57 20.85
CA SER A 48 -10.60 -3.93 21.39
C SER A 48 -11.10 -5.00 20.42
N LYS A 49 -11.77 -4.61 19.34
CA LYS A 49 -12.34 -5.52 18.35
C LYS A 49 -11.36 -5.83 17.23
N ASN A 50 -10.88 -7.08 17.23
CA ASN A 50 -10.22 -7.67 16.08
C ASN A 50 -11.20 -7.78 14.88
N GLN A 51 -10.82 -7.19 13.74
CA GLN A 51 -11.57 -7.23 12.48
C GLN A 51 -11.03 -8.29 11.50
N GLY A 52 -9.94 -8.97 11.85
CA GLY A 52 -9.24 -9.93 11.01
C GLY A 52 -8.84 -9.31 9.67
N ASP A 53 -9.15 -10.02 8.59
CA ASP A 53 -8.85 -9.63 7.21
C ASP A 53 -10.07 -9.11 6.43
N THR A 54 -11.19 -8.86 7.10
CA THR A 54 -12.44 -8.49 6.42
C THR A 54 -12.37 -7.12 5.75
N GLY A 55 -11.70 -6.17 6.39
CA GLY A 55 -11.53 -4.80 5.89
C GLY A 55 -10.57 -4.66 4.71
N ILE A 56 -9.88 -5.74 4.32
CA ILE A 56 -8.86 -5.76 3.26
C ILE A 56 -9.21 -6.74 2.13
N LYS A 57 -10.43 -7.27 2.14
CA LYS A 57 -10.98 -8.18 1.12
C LYS A 57 -12.23 -7.58 0.49
N GLU A 58 -12.44 -7.82 -0.80
CA GLU A 58 -13.66 -7.40 -1.49
C GLU A 58 -14.18 -8.49 -2.45
N ASP A 59 -15.48 -8.71 -2.40
CA ASP A 59 -16.17 -9.65 -3.27
C ASP A 59 -16.50 -9.02 -4.62
N PHE A 60 -16.45 -9.84 -5.67
CA PHE A 60 -16.96 -9.51 -7.01
C PHE A 60 -16.31 -8.26 -7.65
N ILE A 61 -15.04 -7.98 -7.33
CA ILE A 61 -14.23 -6.97 -8.04
C ILE A 61 -13.46 -7.55 -9.23
N LEU A 62 -13.09 -8.84 -9.14
CA LEU A 62 -12.31 -9.56 -10.13
C LEU A 62 -13.02 -10.83 -10.58
N CYS A 63 -12.67 -11.33 -11.76
CA CYS A 63 -12.97 -12.70 -12.14
C CYS A 63 -11.86 -13.63 -11.66
N ARG A 64 -12.17 -14.92 -11.46
CA ARG A 64 -11.21 -15.97 -11.06
C ARG A 64 -9.98 -16.03 -11.96
N GLY A 65 -10.15 -15.69 -13.25
CA GLY A 65 -9.04 -15.61 -14.19
C GLY A 65 -8.07 -14.50 -13.83
N CYS A 66 -8.57 -13.28 -13.64
CA CYS A 66 -7.75 -12.13 -13.25
C CYS A 66 -7.07 -12.32 -11.90
N GLU A 67 -7.78 -12.89 -10.91
CA GLU A 67 -7.21 -13.21 -9.59
C GLU A 67 -6.01 -14.17 -9.72
N LYS A 68 -6.15 -15.24 -10.51
CA LYS A 68 -5.05 -16.19 -10.76
C LYS A 68 -3.87 -15.55 -11.48
N ARG A 69 -4.12 -14.62 -12.42
CA ARG A 69 -3.06 -13.90 -13.14
C ARG A 69 -2.23 -13.03 -12.20
N LEU A 70 -2.91 -12.29 -11.31
CA LEU A 70 -2.28 -11.50 -10.25
C LEU A 70 -1.46 -12.40 -9.31
N GLY A 71 -2.03 -13.52 -8.88
CA GLY A 71 -1.36 -14.47 -7.98
C GLY A 71 -0.03 -15.03 -8.51
N VAL A 72 0.17 -15.08 -9.83
CA VAL A 72 1.48 -15.44 -10.42
C VAL A 72 2.53 -14.37 -10.10
N VAL A 73 2.21 -13.09 -10.34
CA VAL A 73 3.14 -11.98 -10.08
C VAL A 73 3.42 -11.83 -8.59
N GLU A 74 2.41 -12.02 -7.74
CA GLU A 74 2.58 -12.04 -6.29
C GLU A 74 3.55 -13.15 -5.85
N SER A 75 3.44 -14.33 -6.44
CA SER A 75 4.29 -15.48 -6.11
C SER A 75 5.75 -15.25 -6.51
N ILE A 76 5.98 -14.62 -7.67
CA ILE A 76 7.33 -14.27 -8.16
C ILE A 76 7.97 -13.25 -7.24
N TYR A 77 7.27 -12.17 -6.91
CA TYR A 77 7.82 -11.15 -6.02
C TYR A 77 8.07 -11.70 -4.62
N ALA A 78 7.14 -12.48 -4.04
CA ALA A 78 7.32 -13.07 -2.73
C ALA A 78 8.57 -13.97 -2.69
N THR A 79 8.81 -14.74 -3.75
CA THR A 79 9.95 -15.66 -3.86
C THR A 79 11.26 -14.94 -4.11
N GLU A 80 11.28 -13.91 -4.95
CA GLU A 80 12.53 -13.24 -5.35
C GLU A 80 12.92 -12.07 -4.45
N ILE A 81 11.95 -11.41 -3.81
CA ILE A 81 12.18 -10.23 -2.96
C ILE A 81 11.88 -10.55 -1.50
N THR A 82 10.60 -10.73 -1.13
CA THR A 82 10.18 -10.78 0.29
C THR A 82 10.91 -11.85 1.10
N GLN A 83 11.10 -13.04 0.53
CA GLN A 83 11.77 -14.16 1.22
C GLN A 83 13.29 -14.04 1.24
N LYS A 84 13.89 -13.14 0.46
CA LYS A 84 15.34 -13.12 0.18
C LYS A 84 16.04 -11.81 0.55
N ILE A 85 15.33 -10.69 0.54
CA ILE A 85 15.93 -9.34 0.68
C ILE A 85 16.61 -9.11 2.04
N GLU A 86 16.17 -9.81 3.08
CA GLU A 86 16.72 -9.72 4.45
C GLU A 86 17.63 -10.89 4.83
N ASP A 87 17.90 -11.81 3.89
CA ASP A 87 18.60 -13.06 4.16
C ASP A 87 19.98 -13.03 3.48
N GLU A 88 21.03 -12.98 4.30
CA GLU A 88 22.43 -12.85 3.88
C GLU A 88 22.85 -13.89 2.84
N LYS A 89 22.25 -15.10 2.83
CA LYS A 89 22.60 -16.14 1.83
C LYS A 89 22.19 -15.77 0.40
N TYR A 90 21.36 -14.74 0.25
CA TYR A 90 20.87 -14.25 -1.03
C TYR A 90 21.36 -12.84 -1.37
N GLU A 91 22.30 -12.29 -0.60
CA GLU A 91 22.85 -10.94 -0.84
C GLU A 91 23.33 -10.75 -2.28
N GLN A 92 23.91 -11.77 -2.91
CA GLN A 92 24.34 -11.75 -4.31
C GLN A 92 23.24 -11.43 -5.33
N ASN A 93 21.97 -11.63 -4.97
CA ASN A 93 20.81 -11.30 -5.80
C ASN A 93 20.51 -9.79 -5.84
N PHE A 94 21.17 -9.02 -4.99
CA PHE A 94 21.01 -7.59 -4.86
C PHE A 94 22.37 -6.91 -5.09
N GLU A 95 22.39 -5.78 -5.79
CA GLU A 95 23.55 -4.89 -5.82
C GLU A 95 23.24 -3.70 -4.92
N ARG A 96 24.01 -3.60 -3.83
CA ARG A 96 23.90 -2.52 -2.85
C ARG A 96 24.70 -1.31 -3.31
N ILE A 97 24.09 -0.14 -3.22
CA ILE A 97 24.71 1.16 -3.49
C ILE A 97 24.37 2.07 -2.30
N ASP A 98 25.39 2.43 -1.52
CA ASP A 98 25.24 3.27 -0.34
C ASP A 98 25.15 4.75 -0.70
N PHE A 99 24.32 5.48 0.03
CA PHE A 99 24.19 6.94 -0.03
C PHE A 99 24.97 7.60 1.13
N GLU A 100 25.32 8.87 0.99
CA GLU A 100 26.10 9.60 2.00
C GLU A 100 25.35 9.79 3.34
N ASN A 101 24.02 9.75 3.32
CA ASN A 101 23.16 9.91 4.50
C ASN A 101 22.92 8.61 5.29
N GLY A 102 23.60 7.51 4.93
CA GLY A 102 23.48 6.21 5.59
C GLY A 102 22.31 5.35 5.11
N HIS A 103 21.49 5.84 4.18
CA HIS A 103 20.56 5.02 3.42
C HIS A 103 21.30 4.30 2.29
N TYR A 104 20.63 3.33 1.66
CA TYR A 104 21.20 2.64 0.51
C TYR A 104 20.09 2.18 -0.43
N LYS A 105 20.42 1.86 -1.67
CA LYS A 105 19.50 1.19 -2.59
C LYS A 105 20.00 -0.19 -2.97
N LEU A 106 19.05 -1.04 -3.33
CA LEU A 106 19.26 -2.38 -3.84
C LEU A 106 18.75 -2.45 -5.28
N ASN A 107 19.65 -2.71 -6.23
CA ASN A 107 19.28 -3.10 -7.58
C ASN A 107 19.00 -4.62 -7.57
N CYS A 108 17.76 -5.03 -7.79
CA CYS A 108 17.36 -6.44 -7.76
C CYS A 108 17.74 -7.14 -9.07
N LYS A 109 18.60 -8.17 -9.00
CA LYS A 109 19.15 -8.86 -10.19
C LYS A 109 18.34 -10.07 -10.66
N LYS A 110 17.42 -10.57 -9.83
CA LYS A 110 16.71 -11.84 -10.06
C LYS A 110 15.23 -11.70 -10.38
N ILE A 111 14.71 -10.47 -10.44
CA ILE A 111 13.34 -10.17 -10.83
C ILE A 111 13.34 -9.28 -12.07
N SER A 112 12.39 -9.50 -12.97
CA SER A 112 12.11 -8.56 -14.08
C SER A 112 11.61 -7.23 -13.51
N SER A 113 12.11 -6.10 -14.02
CA SER A 113 11.60 -4.78 -13.63
C SER A 113 10.10 -4.65 -13.94
N ILE A 114 9.65 -5.21 -15.06
CA ILE A 114 8.23 -5.24 -15.44
C ILE A 114 7.43 -6.05 -14.41
N ALA A 115 7.88 -7.25 -14.04
CA ALA A 115 7.19 -8.06 -13.03
C ALA A 115 7.13 -7.36 -11.65
N PHE A 116 8.23 -6.70 -11.27
CA PHE A 116 8.30 -5.88 -10.05
C PHE A 116 7.26 -4.75 -10.08
N GLN A 117 7.23 -3.95 -11.16
CA GLN A 117 6.27 -2.86 -11.31
C GLN A 117 4.83 -3.37 -11.35
N LEU A 118 4.54 -4.46 -12.07
CA LEU A 118 3.19 -5.05 -12.14
C LEU A 118 2.66 -5.42 -10.76
N LEU A 119 3.49 -5.93 -9.83
CA LEU A 119 3.05 -6.17 -8.47
C LEU A 119 2.60 -4.86 -7.82
N ILE A 120 3.48 -3.85 -7.80
CA ILE A 120 3.22 -2.59 -7.09
C ILE A 120 1.99 -1.91 -7.69
N GLN A 121 1.94 -1.82 -9.02
CA GLN A 121 0.81 -1.28 -9.77
C GLN A 121 -0.50 -2.04 -9.45
N SER A 122 -0.46 -3.36 -9.27
CA SER A 122 -1.66 -4.14 -8.93
C SER A 122 -2.22 -3.82 -7.55
N ASN A 123 -1.35 -3.59 -6.55
CA ASN A 123 -1.76 -3.23 -5.20
C ASN A 123 -2.40 -1.83 -5.18
N ILE A 124 -1.74 -0.87 -5.84
CA ILE A 124 -2.22 0.51 -5.92
C ILE A 124 -3.55 0.59 -6.70
N TRP A 125 -3.63 -0.08 -7.85
CA TRP A 125 -4.84 -0.11 -8.66
C TRP A 125 -6.01 -0.73 -7.91
N ARG A 126 -5.82 -1.89 -7.26
CA ARG A 126 -6.86 -2.54 -6.45
C ARG A 126 -7.34 -1.64 -5.30
N ALA A 127 -6.43 -0.94 -4.63
CA ALA A 127 -6.79 0.02 -3.59
C ALA A 127 -7.64 1.16 -4.14
N SER A 128 -7.27 1.75 -5.28
CA SER A 128 -8.01 2.86 -5.92
C SER A 128 -9.47 2.51 -6.24
N ILE A 129 -9.71 1.28 -6.68
CA ILE A 129 -11.04 0.82 -7.08
C ILE A 129 -11.86 0.23 -5.92
N SER A 130 -11.27 0.05 -4.74
CA SER A 130 -11.91 -0.62 -3.61
C SER A 130 -12.89 0.30 -2.89
N LYS A 131 -13.93 -0.31 -2.33
CA LYS A 131 -14.91 0.38 -1.49
C LYS A 131 -14.72 0.09 0.01
N GLN A 132 -13.72 -0.70 0.37
CA GLN A 132 -13.48 -1.02 1.77
C GLN A 132 -13.03 0.22 2.55
N PRO A 133 -13.38 0.35 3.84
CA PRO A 133 -13.13 1.57 4.61
C PRO A 133 -11.69 2.08 4.60
N VAL A 134 -10.71 1.18 4.55
CA VAL A 134 -9.27 1.51 4.50
C VAL A 134 -8.91 2.26 3.21
N TYR A 135 -9.50 1.87 2.09
CA TYR A 135 -9.11 2.35 0.76
C TYR A 135 -10.14 3.32 0.14
N ALA A 136 -11.35 3.41 0.69
CA ALA A 136 -12.48 4.14 0.09
C ALA A 136 -12.21 5.63 -0.19
N HIS A 137 -11.21 6.22 0.45
CA HIS A 137 -10.80 7.61 0.23
C HIS A 137 -9.59 7.76 -0.69
N PHE A 138 -8.89 6.68 -0.99
CA PHE A 138 -7.78 6.66 -1.93
C PHE A 138 -8.34 6.46 -3.34
N GLN A 139 -8.20 7.48 -4.17
CA GLN A 139 -8.62 7.45 -5.57
C GLN A 139 -7.52 8.07 -6.42
N LEU A 140 -7.07 7.29 -7.41
CA LEU A 140 -6.23 7.76 -8.49
C LEU A 140 -7.04 8.66 -9.43
N SER A 141 -6.35 9.44 -10.26
CA SER A 141 -7.04 10.13 -11.35
C SER A 141 -7.60 9.08 -12.31
N PRO A 142 -8.77 9.31 -12.95
CA PRO A 142 -9.36 8.35 -13.89
C PRO A 142 -8.38 7.91 -14.99
N GLU A 143 -7.53 8.83 -15.45
CA GLU A 143 -6.52 8.55 -16.47
C GLU A 143 -5.44 7.58 -15.95
N LEU A 144 -4.91 7.83 -14.76
CA LEU A 144 -3.88 6.98 -14.15
C LEU A 144 -4.44 5.61 -13.75
N GLU A 145 -5.66 5.55 -13.22
CA GLU A 145 -6.34 4.30 -12.88
C GLU A 145 -6.54 3.42 -14.12
N GLU A 146 -7.02 3.99 -15.22
CA GLU A 146 -7.22 3.26 -16.47
C GLU A 146 -5.89 2.83 -17.12
N ARG A 147 -4.86 3.69 -17.03
CA ARG A 147 -3.50 3.38 -17.49
C ARG A 147 -2.91 2.18 -16.75
N LEU A 148 -3.01 2.16 -15.42
CA LEU A 148 -2.62 1.00 -14.59
C LEU A 148 -3.43 -0.24 -14.95
N ARG A 149 -4.76 -0.13 -15.06
CA ARG A 149 -5.65 -1.24 -15.42
C ARG A 149 -5.24 -1.86 -16.75
N PHE A 150 -5.05 -1.03 -17.77
CA PHE A 150 -4.67 -1.46 -19.11
C PHE A 150 -3.30 -2.14 -19.10
N ASN A 151 -2.32 -1.56 -18.42
CA ASN A 151 -0.98 -2.13 -18.32
C ASN A 151 -0.99 -3.50 -17.61
N LEU A 152 -1.73 -3.61 -16.51
CA LEU A 152 -1.94 -4.88 -15.80
C LEU A 152 -2.62 -5.91 -16.72
N ASP A 153 -3.73 -5.56 -17.36
CA ASP A 153 -4.46 -6.50 -18.20
C ASP A 153 -3.67 -6.94 -19.44
N LEU A 154 -2.79 -6.10 -19.96
CA LEU A 154 -1.94 -6.42 -21.11
C LEU A 154 -0.78 -7.35 -20.76
N PHE A 155 -0.07 -7.08 -19.65
CA PHE A 155 1.19 -7.76 -19.35
C PHE A 155 1.07 -8.92 -18.36
N LEU A 156 -0.03 -9.04 -17.62
CA LEU A 156 -0.24 -10.19 -16.75
C LEU A 156 -0.36 -11.51 -17.55
N PRO A 157 0.06 -12.66 -16.99
CA PRO A 157 0.09 -13.94 -17.70
C PRO A 157 -1.24 -14.30 -18.36
N THR A 158 -1.20 -14.97 -19.51
CA THR A 158 -2.43 -15.32 -20.24
C THR A 158 -3.20 -16.42 -19.50
N TYR A 159 -4.53 -16.27 -19.42
CA TYR A 159 -5.43 -17.23 -18.77
C TYR A 159 -6.42 -17.84 -19.76
N MET A 160 -6.27 -19.15 -20.01
CA MET A 160 -7.12 -19.92 -20.93
C MET A 160 -7.53 -21.25 -20.31
N ASN A 161 -8.74 -21.73 -20.62
CA ASN A 161 -9.23 -23.04 -20.17
C ASN A 161 -9.06 -23.27 -18.66
N ASN A 162 -9.38 -22.24 -17.87
CA ASN A 162 -9.29 -22.22 -16.42
C ASN A 162 -7.87 -22.32 -15.81
N LYS A 163 -6.82 -22.11 -16.60
CA LYS A 163 -5.41 -22.21 -16.19
C LYS A 163 -4.57 -21.08 -16.78
N ILE A 164 -3.42 -20.80 -16.15
CA ILE A 164 -2.38 -19.98 -16.76
C ILE A 164 -1.80 -20.78 -17.94
N SER A 165 -1.77 -20.19 -19.13
CA SER A 165 -1.46 -20.92 -20.38
C SER A 165 0.03 -21.08 -20.65
N GLN A 166 0.88 -20.42 -19.88
CA GLN A 166 2.32 -20.32 -20.11
C GLN A 166 3.11 -20.50 -18.81
N SER A 167 4.33 -21.02 -18.92
CA SER A 167 5.22 -21.13 -17.76
C SER A 167 5.69 -19.73 -17.32
N GLU A 168 6.11 -19.59 -16.07
CA GLU A 168 6.70 -18.35 -15.56
C GLU A 168 7.88 -17.89 -16.41
N LYS A 169 8.77 -18.82 -16.78
CA LYS A 169 9.94 -18.53 -17.62
C LYS A 169 9.54 -18.00 -19.00
N ASP A 170 8.50 -18.55 -19.60
CA ASP A 170 8.03 -18.11 -20.91
C ASP A 170 7.30 -16.77 -20.82
N TRP A 171 6.55 -16.53 -19.74
CA TRP A 171 5.93 -15.23 -19.45
C TRP A 171 6.99 -14.13 -19.26
N ILE A 172 8.01 -14.37 -18.46
CA ILE A 172 9.11 -13.41 -18.25
C ILE A 172 9.79 -13.09 -19.59
N LYS A 173 10.12 -14.10 -20.40
CA LYS A 173 10.69 -13.85 -21.74
C LYS A 173 9.79 -13.00 -22.63
N MET A 174 8.48 -13.23 -22.57
CA MET A 174 7.50 -12.49 -23.35
C MET A 174 7.43 -11.02 -22.92
N ILE A 175 7.30 -10.73 -21.62
CA ILE A 175 7.21 -9.33 -21.15
C ILE A 175 8.51 -8.56 -21.42
N GLU A 176 9.67 -9.21 -21.28
CA GLU A 176 10.98 -8.61 -21.59
C GLU A 176 11.13 -8.30 -23.08
N ALA A 177 10.60 -9.17 -23.96
CA ALA A 177 10.56 -8.91 -25.40
C ALA A 177 9.61 -7.76 -25.78
N CYS A 178 8.67 -7.43 -24.90
CA CYS A 178 7.67 -6.36 -25.07
C CYS A 178 7.99 -5.12 -24.21
N LYS A 179 9.20 -4.98 -23.67
CA LYS A 179 9.54 -3.87 -22.78
C LYS A 179 9.36 -2.48 -23.41
N ASP A 180 9.54 -2.37 -24.73
CA ASP A 180 9.44 -1.11 -25.47
C ASP A 180 8.00 -0.58 -25.54
N ILE A 181 7.01 -1.44 -25.28
CA ILE A 181 5.59 -1.07 -25.20
C ILE A 181 5.06 -1.12 -23.77
N PHE A 182 5.91 -1.46 -22.78
CA PHE A 182 5.52 -1.46 -21.38
C PHE A 182 5.50 -0.03 -20.85
N ASP A 183 4.38 0.33 -20.26
CA ASP A 183 4.18 1.66 -19.74
C ASP A 183 4.75 1.76 -18.32
N CYS A 184 5.99 2.26 -18.22
CA CYS A 184 6.65 2.48 -16.94
C CYS A 184 6.06 3.70 -16.24
N ILE A 185 5.07 3.45 -15.39
CA ILE A 185 4.52 4.47 -14.51
C ILE A 185 5.54 4.73 -13.40
N PRO A 186 6.09 5.96 -13.30
CA PRO A 186 7.21 6.18 -12.39
C PRO A 186 6.81 5.95 -10.94
N LEU A 187 7.57 5.10 -10.25
CA LEU A 187 7.33 4.76 -8.85
C LEU A 187 8.64 4.66 -8.07
N ALA A 188 8.66 5.19 -6.85
CA ALA A 188 9.74 4.93 -5.90
C ALA A 188 9.26 3.95 -4.83
N THR A 189 10.01 2.87 -4.63
CA THR A 189 9.73 1.87 -3.60
C THR A 189 10.80 1.95 -2.54
N ILE A 190 10.42 2.36 -1.34
CA ILE A 190 11.29 2.50 -0.18
C ILE A 190 10.85 1.47 0.85
N LYS A 191 11.77 0.72 1.43
CA LYS A 191 11.50 -0.28 2.47
C LYS A 191 12.25 0.12 3.73
N ALA A 192 11.66 -0.10 4.90
CA ALA A 192 12.43 -0.10 6.13
C ALA A 192 13.50 -1.22 6.11
N GLU A 193 14.57 -1.05 6.88
CA GLU A 193 15.42 -2.16 7.28
C GLU A 193 14.61 -3.27 7.97
N LYS A 194 15.28 -4.37 8.34
CA LYS A 194 14.61 -5.49 8.98
C LYS A 194 13.93 -5.03 10.28
N ILE A 195 12.60 -4.95 10.27
CA ILE A 195 11.80 -4.61 11.44
C ILE A 195 11.62 -5.87 12.29
N GLU A 196 12.08 -5.84 13.54
CA GLU A 196 11.91 -6.96 14.48
C GLU A 196 10.44 -7.14 14.88
N ASN A 197 9.75 -6.04 15.18
CA ASN A 197 8.34 -6.04 15.54
C ASN A 197 7.46 -5.71 14.32
N LYS A 198 7.06 -6.74 13.57
CA LYS A 198 6.21 -6.55 12.38
C LYS A 198 4.79 -6.09 12.70
N ASP A 199 4.34 -6.18 13.95
CA ASP A 199 3.04 -5.64 14.38
C ASP A 199 3.02 -4.10 14.36
N ALA A 200 4.19 -3.46 14.25
CA ALA A 200 4.32 -2.01 14.16
C ALA A 200 4.15 -1.45 12.73
N THR A 201 3.90 -2.29 11.72
CA THR A 201 3.73 -1.86 10.33
C THR A 201 2.31 -1.41 10.02
N PHE A 202 2.15 -0.68 8.91
CA PHE A 202 0.89 0.00 8.58
C PHE A 202 0.44 -0.30 7.15
N GLU A 203 -0.88 -0.27 6.95
CA GLU A 203 -1.43 0.06 5.64
C GLU A 203 -1.96 1.49 5.71
N PHE A 204 -1.50 2.33 4.79
CA PHE A 204 -1.93 3.72 4.71
C PHE A 204 -1.97 4.16 3.25
N PHE A 205 -3.04 4.83 2.86
CA PHE A 205 -3.20 5.37 1.52
C PHE A 205 -3.66 6.82 1.65
N ASP A 206 -2.79 7.76 1.29
CA ASP A 206 -3.13 9.18 1.40
C ASP A 206 -4.19 9.57 0.37
N ASN A 207 -5.22 10.26 0.84
CA ASN A 207 -6.30 10.75 -0.01
C ASN A 207 -6.07 12.18 -0.51
N LEU A 208 -5.13 12.92 0.07
CA LEU A 208 -4.91 14.33 -0.23
C LEU A 208 -3.87 14.55 -1.33
N SER A 209 -2.69 13.95 -1.18
CA SER A 209 -1.58 14.15 -2.12
C SER A 209 -1.81 13.41 -3.42
N LYS A 210 -1.42 14.04 -4.53
CA LYS A 210 -1.63 13.48 -5.89
C LYS A 210 -0.37 13.51 -6.74
N ASN A 211 0.68 14.20 -6.30
CA ASN A 211 1.94 14.24 -7.03
C ASN A 211 3.16 14.36 -6.10
N PRO A 212 3.76 13.21 -5.69
CA PRO A 212 3.28 11.84 -5.89
C PRO A 212 2.05 11.49 -5.02
N TYR A 213 1.44 10.34 -5.27
CA TYR A 213 0.58 9.65 -4.30
C TYR A 213 1.44 8.98 -3.24
N HIS A 214 1.01 9.05 -1.97
CA HIS A 214 1.74 8.52 -0.81
C HIS A 214 1.05 7.28 -0.26
N ILE A 215 1.79 6.18 -0.20
CA ILE A 215 1.24 4.88 0.20
C ILE A 215 2.22 4.21 1.17
N ILE A 216 1.70 3.59 2.22
CA ILE A 216 2.43 2.61 3.02
C ILE A 216 1.75 1.27 2.86
N LEU A 217 2.52 0.27 2.45
CA LEU A 217 2.14 -1.13 2.38
C LEU A 217 3.07 -1.92 3.29
N ASN A 218 2.59 -2.29 4.48
CA ASN A 218 3.39 -2.99 5.48
C ASN A 218 4.65 -2.17 5.82
N GLU A 219 5.85 -2.64 5.48
CA GLU A 219 7.14 -1.98 5.72
C GLU A 219 7.63 -1.12 4.53
N TYR A 220 6.81 -0.98 3.49
CA TYR A 220 7.15 -0.25 2.27
C TYR A 220 6.46 1.10 2.25
N VAL A 221 7.22 2.16 2.02
CA VAL A 221 6.75 3.49 1.63
C VAL A 221 6.86 3.59 0.10
N ILE A 222 5.75 3.89 -0.55
CA ILE A 222 5.64 3.93 -2.01
C ILE A 222 5.18 5.30 -2.45
N TYR A 223 5.90 5.85 -3.43
CA TYR A 223 5.52 7.05 -4.15
C TYR A 223 5.13 6.69 -5.58
N LEU A 224 3.91 7.00 -5.99
CA LEU A 224 3.46 6.84 -7.37
C LEU A 224 3.33 8.21 -8.02
N PHE A 225 4.07 8.44 -9.10
CA PHE A 225 4.03 9.68 -9.85
C PHE A 225 3.10 9.51 -11.05
N ASN A 226 2.28 10.53 -11.35
CA ASN A 226 1.30 10.43 -12.42
C ASN A 226 1.96 10.56 -13.81
N ASN A 227 2.40 11.78 -14.16
CA ASN A 227 2.98 12.10 -15.47
C ASN A 227 4.25 12.94 -15.40
N SER A 228 4.58 13.49 -14.23
CA SER A 228 5.77 14.31 -13.99
C SER A 228 6.57 13.71 -12.86
N LEU A 229 7.90 13.77 -12.94
CA LEU A 229 8.78 13.49 -11.81
C LEU A 229 8.85 14.65 -10.80
N ASP A 230 7.86 15.53 -10.83
CA ASP A 230 7.76 16.64 -9.89
C ASP A 230 7.25 16.14 -8.55
N TRP A 231 8.12 16.17 -7.55
CA TRP A 231 7.78 15.82 -6.17
C TRP A 231 7.23 17.05 -5.45
N TYR A 232 5.96 17.38 -5.67
CA TYR A 232 5.32 18.56 -5.05
C TYR A 232 4.92 18.28 -3.60
N ASP A 233 4.26 17.14 -3.38
CA ASP A 233 3.75 16.75 -2.07
C ASP A 233 4.78 15.84 -1.37
N ASP A 234 5.28 16.25 -0.20
CA ASP A 234 6.24 15.46 0.57
C ASP A 234 5.68 15.08 1.95
N PHE A 235 4.56 14.35 1.94
CA PHE A 235 3.84 14.01 3.17
C PHE A 235 4.70 13.22 4.17
N PHE A 236 5.63 12.37 3.71
CA PHE A 236 6.53 11.63 4.60
C PHE A 236 7.89 12.30 4.82
N GLU A 237 8.12 13.50 4.27
CA GLU A 237 9.35 14.29 4.46
C GLU A 237 10.62 13.58 3.98
N LEU A 238 10.55 12.85 2.86
CA LEU A 238 11.70 12.10 2.31
C LEU A 238 12.32 12.76 1.08
N LYS A 239 11.72 13.83 0.54
CA LYS A 239 12.17 14.45 -0.72
C LYS A 239 13.62 14.93 -0.64
N ASP A 240 14.02 15.54 0.47
CA ASP A 240 15.35 16.10 0.66
C ASP A 240 16.39 15.03 1.06
N GLU A 241 15.96 13.80 1.33
CA GLU A 241 16.84 12.67 1.67
C GLU A 241 17.33 11.90 0.44
N PHE A 242 16.71 12.11 -0.72
CA PHE A 242 17.01 11.34 -1.93
C PHE A 242 17.08 12.21 -3.19
N ILE A 243 18.01 11.86 -4.07
CA ILE A 243 17.95 12.30 -5.46
C ILE A 243 16.93 11.39 -6.15
N LEU A 244 15.77 11.92 -6.55
CA LEU A 244 14.66 11.12 -7.08
C LEU A 244 15.08 10.16 -8.20
N ASN A 245 15.90 10.64 -9.16
CA ASN A 245 16.39 9.83 -10.28
C ASN A 245 17.22 8.61 -9.86
N GLU A 246 17.70 8.56 -8.61
CA GLU A 246 18.46 7.43 -8.10
C GLU A 246 17.61 6.33 -7.49
N ILE A 247 16.37 6.64 -7.09
CA ILE A 247 15.48 5.75 -6.34
C ILE A 247 14.22 5.35 -7.12
N ILE A 248 13.97 5.99 -8.27
CA ILE A 248 12.77 5.80 -9.06
C ILE A 248 12.88 4.62 -10.03
N ASN A 249 11.77 3.92 -10.22
CA ASN A 249 11.55 2.89 -11.22
C ASN A 249 10.66 3.49 -12.33
N ASP A 250 11.27 4.21 -13.25
CA ASP A 250 10.60 4.87 -14.39
C ASP A 250 11.00 4.28 -15.75
N VAL A 251 11.85 3.25 -15.73
CA VAL A 251 12.35 2.54 -16.90
C VAL A 251 12.39 1.02 -16.65
N PRO A 252 12.18 0.17 -17.68
CA PRO A 252 11.98 -1.27 -17.50
C PRO A 252 13.29 -2.08 -17.37
N GLU A 253 14.45 -1.45 -17.16
CA GLU A 253 15.74 -2.14 -17.11
C GLU A 253 16.11 -2.68 -15.72
N LYS A 254 15.67 -2.02 -14.66
CA LYS A 254 16.08 -2.35 -13.28
C LYS A 254 14.91 -2.22 -12.32
N ALA A 255 14.86 -3.14 -11.37
CA ALA A 255 14.02 -3.03 -10.18
C ALA A 255 14.87 -2.47 -9.03
N ILE A 256 14.44 -1.35 -8.47
CA ILE A 256 15.14 -0.60 -7.43
C ILE A 256 14.26 -0.59 -6.18
N ILE A 257 14.85 -0.97 -5.05
CA ILE A 257 14.28 -0.79 -3.72
C ILE A 257 15.26 0.04 -2.90
N THR A 258 14.80 1.17 -2.38
CA THR A 258 15.58 2.00 -1.46
C THR A 258 15.35 1.52 -0.03
N ILE A 259 16.38 1.48 0.79
CA ILE A 259 16.31 1.06 2.18
C ILE A 259 16.58 2.25 3.11
N ILE A 260 15.66 2.47 4.06
CA ILE A 260 15.77 3.46 5.14
C ILE A 260 15.88 2.80 6.50
N SER A 261 16.47 3.49 7.47
CA SER A 261 16.59 2.97 8.83
C SER A 261 15.21 2.74 9.46
N ASN A 262 15.13 1.76 10.36
CA ASN A 262 13.93 1.50 11.14
C ASN A 262 13.47 2.75 11.92
N GLU A 263 14.41 3.52 12.47
CA GLU A 263 14.10 4.77 13.17
C GLU A 263 13.37 5.76 12.24
N ARG A 264 13.86 5.94 11.02
CA ARG A 264 13.23 6.85 10.06
C ARG A 264 11.83 6.39 9.65
N TYR A 265 11.67 5.10 9.38
CA TYR A 265 10.35 4.52 9.11
C TYR A 265 9.37 4.72 10.28
N MET A 266 9.83 4.52 11.53
CA MET A 266 8.98 4.72 12.71
C MET A 266 8.57 6.19 12.90
N GLN A 267 9.43 7.16 12.55
CA GLN A 267 9.05 8.58 12.55
C GLN A 267 7.89 8.86 11.58
N ILE A 268 7.90 8.23 10.40
CA ILE A 268 6.81 8.33 9.41
C ILE A 268 5.51 7.76 10.00
N VAL A 269 5.58 6.57 10.60
CA VAL A 269 4.43 5.91 11.23
C VAL A 269 3.86 6.76 12.38
N GLU A 270 4.70 7.29 13.26
CA GLU A 270 4.27 8.14 14.37
C GLU A 270 3.61 9.43 13.88
N LYS A 271 4.14 10.06 12.82
CA LYS A 271 3.50 11.22 12.18
C LYS A 271 2.06 10.91 11.74
N ILE A 272 1.81 9.75 11.16
CA ILE A 272 0.45 9.33 10.74
C ILE A 272 -0.45 9.11 11.96
N ARG A 273 0.07 8.44 13.00
CA ARG A 273 -0.65 8.21 14.27
C ARG A 273 -1.04 9.53 14.93
N ASP A 274 -0.10 10.47 15.03
CA ASP A 274 -0.34 11.79 15.60
C ASP A 274 -1.40 12.57 14.83
N LEU A 275 -1.37 12.52 13.50
CA LEU A 275 -2.40 13.13 12.66
C LEU A 275 -3.77 12.50 12.91
N ALA A 276 -3.86 11.17 13.00
CA ALA A 276 -5.10 10.47 13.27
C ALA A 276 -5.65 10.82 14.67
N VAL A 277 -4.80 10.83 15.70
CA VAL A 277 -5.16 11.22 17.08
C VAL A 277 -5.66 12.65 17.11
N LYS A 278 -4.92 13.60 16.51
CA LYS A 278 -5.30 15.01 16.44
C LYS A 278 -6.64 15.22 15.74
N GLN A 279 -6.89 14.51 14.64
CA GLN A 279 -8.17 14.58 13.94
C GLN A 279 -9.32 13.99 14.76
N ARG A 280 -9.08 12.89 15.48
CA ARG A 280 -10.09 12.27 16.35
C ARG A 280 -10.44 13.16 17.53
N ILE A 281 -9.45 13.75 18.21
CA ILE A 281 -9.68 14.71 19.31
C ILE A 281 -10.55 15.87 18.82
N LYS A 282 -10.26 16.44 17.65
CA LYS A 282 -11.11 17.50 17.05
C LYS A 282 -12.55 17.05 16.79
N LYS A 283 -12.77 15.78 16.45
CA LYS A 283 -14.12 15.23 16.26
C LYS A 283 -14.84 15.03 17.60
N ILE A 284 -14.14 14.55 18.62
CA ILE A 284 -14.65 14.45 19.99
C ILE A 284 -15.03 15.83 20.54
N GLU A 285 -14.16 16.83 20.38
CA GLU A 285 -14.44 18.22 20.75
C GLU A 285 -15.74 18.73 20.12
N LYS A 286 -15.94 18.48 18.81
CA LYS A 286 -17.18 18.84 18.11
C LYS A 286 -18.41 18.12 18.66
N GLN A 287 -18.29 16.86 19.08
CA GLN A 287 -19.38 16.12 19.73
C GLN A 287 -19.70 16.71 21.11
N CYS A 288 -18.67 16.97 21.94
CA CYS A 288 -18.83 17.62 23.24
C CYS A 288 -19.54 18.97 23.13
N ILE A 289 -19.12 19.82 22.18
CA ILE A 289 -19.78 21.12 21.93
C ILE A 289 -21.27 20.94 21.64
N LYS A 290 -21.63 19.99 20.76
CA LYS A 290 -23.04 19.73 20.42
C LYS A 290 -23.85 19.26 21.63
N GLU A 291 -23.27 18.40 22.47
CA GLU A 291 -23.91 17.90 23.69
C GLU A 291 -24.06 18.98 24.78
N LEU A 292 -23.07 19.87 24.93
CA LEU A 292 -23.16 21.00 25.85
C LEU A 292 -24.25 21.99 25.41
N LEU A 293 -24.31 22.30 24.11
CA LEU A 293 -25.36 23.15 23.53
C LEU A 293 -26.75 22.55 23.75
N SER A 294 -26.93 21.25 23.52
CA SER A 294 -28.24 20.61 23.69
C SER A 294 -28.70 20.57 25.15
N LYS A 295 -27.76 20.57 26.11
CA LYS A 295 -28.03 20.65 27.55
C LYS A 295 -28.14 22.08 28.09
N GLY A 296 -27.93 23.10 27.25
CA GLY A 296 -27.93 24.51 27.68
C GLY A 296 -26.78 24.88 28.62
N VAL A 297 -25.68 24.11 28.61
CA VAL A 297 -24.50 24.37 29.44
C VAL A 297 -23.64 25.43 28.78
N GLN A 298 -23.20 26.44 29.55
CA GLN A 298 -22.26 27.45 29.06
C GLN A 298 -20.93 26.80 28.66
N ILE A 299 -20.51 27.00 27.41
CA ILE A 299 -19.25 26.43 26.91
C ILE A 299 -18.10 27.33 27.32
N THR A 300 -17.28 26.85 28.25
CA THR A 300 -15.98 27.43 28.60
C THR A 300 -14.85 26.48 28.18
N PRO A 301 -13.61 26.96 27.97
CA PRO A 301 -12.48 26.09 27.63
C PRO A 301 -12.26 24.95 28.62
N ASP A 302 -12.43 25.21 29.93
CA ASP A 302 -12.25 24.21 30.97
C ASP A 302 -13.33 23.13 30.95
N VAL A 303 -14.60 23.53 30.77
CA VAL A 303 -15.74 22.59 30.66
C VAL A 303 -15.58 21.70 29.42
N LEU A 304 -15.21 22.29 28.27
CA LEU A 304 -14.98 21.53 27.05
C LEU A 304 -13.80 20.55 27.23
N LYS A 305 -12.68 21.02 27.78
CA LYS A 305 -11.50 20.18 28.02
C LYS A 305 -11.81 19.01 28.95
N GLN A 306 -12.51 19.26 30.05
CA GLN A 306 -12.91 18.20 30.98
C GLN A 306 -13.77 17.14 30.29
N MET A 307 -14.80 17.58 29.54
CA MET A 307 -15.69 16.66 28.84
C MET A 307 -14.98 15.86 27.74
N VAL A 308 -14.01 16.46 27.04
CA VAL A 308 -13.16 15.75 26.08
C VAL A 308 -12.31 14.69 26.78
N ILE A 309 -11.70 15.01 27.93
CA ILE A 309 -10.92 14.04 28.71
C ILE A 309 -11.81 12.88 29.17
N GLU A 310 -13.00 13.17 29.69
CA GLU A 310 -13.99 12.15 30.09
C GLU A 310 -14.33 11.22 28.93
N LYS A 311 -14.69 11.76 27.75
CA LYS A 311 -14.98 10.95 26.57
C LYS A 311 -13.78 10.16 26.05
N VAL A 312 -12.57 10.72 26.11
CA VAL A 312 -11.35 10.00 25.71
C VAL A 312 -11.11 8.80 26.65
N ASN A 313 -11.32 8.97 27.95
CA ASN A 313 -11.17 7.90 28.94
C ASN A 313 -12.25 6.82 28.82
N GLU A 314 -13.39 7.11 28.18
CA GLU A 314 -14.44 6.13 27.87
C GLU A 314 -14.10 5.27 26.63
N ILE A 315 -13.08 5.63 25.84
CA ILE A 315 -12.69 4.86 24.66
C ILE A 315 -12.13 3.50 25.12
N LYS A 316 -12.76 2.44 24.64
CA LYS A 316 -12.25 1.08 24.82
C LYS A 316 -11.00 0.88 23.97
N MET A 317 -9.90 0.61 24.66
CA MET A 317 -8.64 0.12 24.11
C MET A 317 -8.60 -1.40 24.24
#